data_AF-A0A317VQB0-F1
#
_entry.id   AF-A0A317VQB0-F1
#
_cell.length_a   1.000
_cell.length_b   1.000
_cell.length_c   1.000
_cell.angle_alpha   90.00
_cell.angle_beta   90.00
_cell.angle_gamma   90.00
#
_symmetry.space_group_name_H-M   'P 1'
#
loop_
_entity.id
_entity.type
_entity.pdbx_description
1 polymer ?
#
loop_
_entity_poly.entity_id
_entity_poly.type
_entity_poly.pdbx_seq_one_letter_code
_entity_poly.pdbx_strand_id
1 'polypeptide(L)'
;MPPTPIPIPIPSFCLSQQSLLDIEHATEIASSHLSTSNPTSASPSTRRTLQATGHALTGIVLVQSRTGLGGRTVGEFGVDSAVTNTKSNNTNSDNNTKGGKMGSCDLRRTG
;
A
#
# COMPACT_ATOMS: atom_id res chain seq x y z
N MET A 1 -9.70 -27.24 -49.19
CA MET A 1 -8.41 -26.74 -48.70
C MET A 1 -8.68 -25.61 -47.74
N PRO A 2 -8.02 -25.57 -46.56
CA PRO A 2 -8.11 -24.41 -45.67
C PRO A 2 -7.46 -23.18 -46.34
N PRO A 3 -7.98 -21.97 -46.12
CA PRO A 3 -7.42 -20.75 -46.71
C PRO A 3 -6.01 -20.49 -46.15
N THR A 4 -5.09 -20.12 -47.04
CA THR A 4 -3.73 -19.70 -46.68
C THR A 4 -3.78 -18.38 -45.91
N PRO A 5 -3.11 -18.25 -44.75
CA PRO A 5 -3.10 -17.01 -43.98
C PRO A 5 -2.47 -15.88 -44.80
N ILE A 6 -3.16 -14.73 -44.87
CA ILE A 6 -2.63 -13.53 -45.50
C ILE A 6 -1.56 -12.96 -44.56
N PRO A 7 -0.31 -12.73 -45.02
CA PRO A 7 0.72 -12.11 -44.19
C PRO A 7 0.30 -10.70 -43.77
N ILE A 8 0.29 -10.43 -42.47
CA ILE A 8 0.04 -9.09 -41.96
C ILE A 8 1.27 -8.23 -42.26
N PRO A 9 1.14 -7.07 -42.93
CA PRO A 9 2.26 -6.19 -43.15
C PRO A 9 2.81 -5.67 -41.82
N ILE A 10 4.10 -5.91 -41.56
CA ILE A 10 4.77 -5.54 -40.31
C ILE A 10 4.58 -4.04 -39.97
N PRO A 11 4.71 -3.08 -40.93
CA PRO A 11 4.52 -1.67 -40.61
C PRO A 11 3.11 -1.34 -40.11
N SER A 12 2.07 -1.90 -40.74
CA SER A 12 0.68 -1.68 -40.31
C SER A 12 0.41 -2.28 -38.93
N PHE A 13 0.99 -3.44 -38.65
CA PHE A 13 0.91 -4.05 -37.34
C PHE A 13 1.59 -3.17 -36.28
N CYS A 14 2.82 -2.72 -36.53
CA CYS A 14 3.55 -1.88 -35.59
C CYS A 14 2.82 -0.56 -35.29
N LEU A 15 2.29 0.12 -36.32
CA LEU A 15 1.52 1.35 -36.14
C LEU A 15 0.23 1.12 -35.34
N SER A 16 -0.47 0.02 -35.62
CA SER A 16 -1.66 -0.36 -34.86
C SER A 16 -1.32 -0.65 -33.39
N GLN A 17 -0.25 -1.40 -33.14
CA GLN A 17 0.17 -1.73 -31.77
C GLN A 17 0.62 -0.49 -31.00
N GLN A 18 1.34 0.43 -31.63
CA GLN A 18 1.72 1.69 -31.00
C GLN A 18 0.50 2.51 -30.59
N SER A 19 -0.46 2.67 -31.51
CA SER A 19 -1.71 3.40 -31.23
C SER A 19 -2.49 2.76 -30.07
N LEU A 20 -2.57 1.43 -30.03
CA LEU A 20 -3.23 0.71 -28.94
C LEU A 20 -2.52 0.93 -27.60
N LEU A 21 -1.19 0.89 -27.56
CA LEU A 21 -0.41 1.15 -26.36
C LEU A 21 -0.57 2.59 -25.85
N ASP A 22 -0.61 3.56 -26.76
CA ASP A 22 -0.83 4.97 -26.40
C ASP A 22 -2.21 5.19 -25.79
N ILE A 23 -3.24 4.55 -26.35
CA ILE A 23 -4.60 4.56 -25.81
C ILE A 23 -4.62 3.88 -24.44
N GLU A 24 -4.05 2.69 -24.31
CA GLU A 24 -4.01 1.94 -23.05
C GLU A 24 -3.33 2.76 -21.96
N HIS A 25 -2.15 3.32 -22.24
CA HIS A 25 -1.41 4.15 -21.29
C HIS A 25 -2.21 5.37 -20.84
N ALA A 26 -2.89 6.06 -21.77
CA ALA A 26 -3.76 7.18 -21.41
C ALA A 26 -4.93 6.74 -20.51
N THR A 27 -5.53 5.59 -20.79
CA THR A 27 -6.61 5.03 -19.96
C THR A 27 -6.14 4.56 -18.58
N GLU A 28 -4.94 4.00 -18.48
CA GLU A 28 -4.32 3.60 -17.21
C GLU A 28 -4.04 4.81 -16.32
N ILE A 29 -3.43 5.87 -16.89
CA ILE A 29 -3.18 7.12 -16.16
C ILE A 29 -4.51 7.73 -15.66
N ALA A 30 -5.53 7.76 -16.51
CA ALA A 30 -6.83 8.35 -16.17
C ALA A 30 -7.59 7.55 -15.08
N SER A 31 -7.43 6.23 -15.05
CA SER A 31 -8.08 5.35 -14.07
C SER A 31 -7.33 5.22 -12.74
N SER A 32 -6.05 5.58 -12.70
CA SER A 32 -5.26 5.55 -11.48
C SER A 32 -5.74 6.61 -10.47
N HIS A 33 -6.44 6.16 -9.43
CA HIS A 33 -6.88 6.97 -8.28
C HIS A 33 -5.72 7.70 -7.56
N LEU A 34 -4.48 7.23 -7.74
CA LEU A 34 -3.30 7.81 -7.12
C LEU A 34 -2.80 9.06 -7.87
N SER A 35 -3.01 9.15 -9.19
CA SER A 35 -2.61 10.32 -10.00
C SER A 35 -3.45 11.56 -9.71
N THR A 36 -4.71 11.38 -9.30
CA THR A 36 -5.63 12.49 -8.99
C THR A 36 -5.62 12.89 -7.51
N SER A 37 -5.12 12.02 -6.62
CA SER A 37 -5.01 12.32 -5.19
C SER A 37 -3.59 12.69 -4.84
N ASN A 38 -3.30 14.00 -4.74
CA ASN A 38 -2.01 14.48 -4.26
C ASN A 38 -1.72 13.83 -2.87
N PRO A 39 -0.75 12.91 -2.75
CA PRO A 39 -0.61 12.04 -1.58
C PRO A 39 -0.24 12.82 -0.30
N THR A 40 0.23 14.06 -0.45
CA THR A 40 0.55 14.99 0.63
C THR A 40 -0.67 15.74 1.17
N SER A 41 -1.79 15.77 0.44
CA SER A 41 -3.04 16.46 0.83
C SER A 41 -4.26 15.53 0.93
N ALA A 42 -4.06 14.20 0.83
CA ALA A 42 -5.13 13.25 1.03
C ALA A 42 -5.56 13.20 2.50
N SER A 43 -6.86 13.29 2.75
CA SER A 43 -7.43 13.20 4.10
C SER A 43 -7.12 11.83 4.75
N PRO A 44 -7.12 11.74 6.10
CA PRO A 44 -6.90 10.47 6.78
C PRO A 44 -7.90 9.36 6.42
N SER A 45 -9.16 9.71 6.12
CA SER A 45 -10.17 8.74 5.65
C SER A 45 -9.83 8.23 4.25
N THR A 46 -9.48 9.12 3.31
CA THR A 46 -9.03 8.73 1.96
C THR A 46 -7.84 7.78 2.03
N ARG A 47 -6.85 8.10 2.86
CA ARG A 47 -5.63 7.28 3.04
C ARG A 47 -5.95 5.88 3.57
N ARG A 48 -6.87 5.77 4.53
CA ARG A 48 -7.36 4.48 5.04
C ARG A 48 -8.13 3.68 3.99
N THR A 49 -8.98 4.33 3.19
CA THR A 49 -9.69 3.66 2.09
C THR A 49 -8.70 3.10 1.07
N LEU A 50 -7.72 3.90 0.63
CA LEU A 50 -6.69 3.44 -0.32
C LEU A 50 -5.85 2.29 0.24
N GLN A 51 -5.56 2.30 1.54
CA GLN A 51 -4.86 1.18 2.18
C GLN A 51 -5.74 -0.07 2.24
N ALA A 52 -7.01 0.07 2.60
CA ALA A 52 -7.96 -1.03 2.65
C ALA A 52 -8.20 -1.66 1.26
N THR A 53 -8.20 -0.84 0.20
CA THR A 53 -8.31 -1.31 -1.19
C THR A 53 -6.97 -1.74 -1.79
N GLY A 54 -5.86 -1.70 -1.04
CA GLY A 54 -4.53 -2.13 -1.50
C GLY A 54 -3.84 -1.18 -2.49
N HIS A 55 -4.34 0.05 -2.66
CA HIS A 55 -3.78 1.05 -3.57
C HIS A 55 -2.63 1.85 -2.94
N ALA A 56 -2.51 1.87 -1.61
CA ALA A 56 -1.44 2.57 -0.91
C ALA A 56 -0.99 1.84 0.36
N LEU A 57 0.32 1.76 0.59
CA LEU A 57 0.88 1.39 1.89
C LEU A 57 1.16 2.66 2.70
N THR A 58 0.76 2.67 3.97
CA THR A 58 0.83 3.84 4.84
C THR A 58 1.46 3.44 6.16
N GLY A 59 2.06 4.41 6.89
CA GLY A 59 2.75 4.10 8.16
C GLY A 59 3.97 3.21 7.95
N ILE A 60 4.73 3.44 6.88
CA ILE A 60 5.99 2.74 6.59
C ILE A 60 7.16 3.71 6.65
N VAL A 61 8.32 3.22 7.07
CA VAL A 61 9.57 3.97 7.20
C VAL A 61 10.69 3.26 6.44
N LEU A 62 11.63 4.03 5.88
CA LEU A 62 12.83 3.49 5.25
C LEU A 62 13.71 2.83 6.33
N VAL A 63 13.94 1.53 6.19
CA VAL A 63 14.79 0.73 7.09
C VAL A 63 16.23 0.72 6.60
N GLN A 64 16.41 0.50 5.29
CA GLN A 64 17.73 0.41 4.67
C GLN A 64 17.65 0.86 3.22
N SER A 65 18.73 1.41 2.68
CA SER A 65 18.88 1.68 1.25
C SER A 65 20.18 1.14 0.71
N ARG A 66 20.18 0.58 -0.50
CA ARG A 66 21.37 0.08 -1.20
C ARG A 66 21.29 0.34 -2.70
N THR A 67 22.41 0.19 -3.41
CA THR A 67 22.41 0.17 -4.87
C THR A 67 21.95 -1.20 -5.37
N GLY A 68 20.87 -1.22 -6.14
CA GLY A 68 20.33 -2.40 -6.80
C GLY A 68 20.86 -2.59 -8.21
N LEU A 69 20.26 -3.57 -8.90
CA LEU A 69 20.57 -3.89 -10.29
C LEU A 69 20.36 -2.67 -11.19
N GLY A 70 21.30 -2.43 -12.11
CA GLY A 70 21.24 -1.27 -13.01
C GLY A 70 21.55 0.07 -12.33
N GLY A 71 22.17 0.07 -11.14
CA GLY A 71 22.60 1.28 -10.44
C GLY A 71 21.47 2.07 -9.77
N ARG A 72 20.27 1.49 -9.66
CA ARG A 72 19.10 2.15 -9.05
C ARG A 72 19.13 2.02 -7.54
N THR A 73 18.75 3.08 -6.83
CA THR A 73 18.57 3.01 -5.37
C THR A 73 17.41 2.10 -5.03
N VAL A 74 17.63 1.14 -4.14
CA VAL A 74 16.62 0.23 -3.60
C VAL A 74 16.48 0.50 -2.11
N GLY A 75 15.29 0.92 -1.70
CA GLY A 75 14.90 1.07 -0.30
C GLY A 75 14.15 -0.15 0.19
N GLU A 76 14.48 -0.62 1.39
CA GLU A 76 13.69 -1.55 2.17
C GLU A 76 12.82 -0.75 3.14
N PHE A 77 11.52 -1.02 3.16
CA PHE A 77 10.56 -0.31 3.99
C PHE A 77 9.94 -1.26 5.02
N GLY A 78 9.94 -0.84 6.28
CA GLY A 78 9.33 -1.53 7.41
C GLY A 78 8.13 -0.74 7.94
N VAL A 79 7.36 -1.35 8.84
CA VAL A 79 6.26 -0.67 9.52
C VAL A 79 6.81 0.34 10.52
N ASP A 80 6.22 1.54 10.55
CA ASP A 80 6.51 2.56 11.56
C ASP A 80 6.00 2.11 12.93
N SER A 81 6.90 2.10 13.93
CA SER A 81 6.59 1.71 15.30
C SER A 81 5.49 2.57 15.94
N ALA A 82 5.31 3.81 15.49
CA ALA A 82 4.20 4.68 15.95
C ALA A 82 2.82 4.17 15.51
N VAL A 83 2.76 3.29 14.50
CA VAL A 83 1.53 2.71 13.95
C VAL A 83 1.34 1.26 14.43
N THR A 84 2.40 0.61 14.92
CA THR A 84 2.31 -0.72 15.52
C THR A 84 1.68 -0.66 16.91
N ASN A 85 0.38 -0.95 17.03
CA ASN A 85 -0.23 -1.18 18.33
C ASN A 85 0.11 -2.61 18.78
N THR A 86 1.33 -2.82 19.27
CA THR A 86 1.64 -4.03 20.03
C THR A 86 0.84 -3.95 21.32
N LYS A 87 -0.33 -4.61 21.36
CA LYS A 87 -0.85 -5.09 22.64
C LYS A 87 0.25 -6.01 23.17
N SER A 88 1.10 -5.47 24.05
CA SER A 88 1.89 -6.30 24.94
C SER A 88 0.86 -7.12 25.72
N ASN A 89 0.56 -8.32 25.24
CA ASN A 89 0.02 -9.35 26.10
C ASN A 89 1.14 -9.62 27.09
N ASN A 90 1.15 -8.83 28.17
CA ASN A 90 1.89 -9.13 29.36
C ASN A 90 1.19 -10.36 29.95
N THR A 91 1.43 -11.54 29.36
CA THR A 91 1.26 -12.81 30.06
C THR A 91 2.36 -12.85 31.09
N ASN A 92 2.16 -12.04 32.14
CA ASN A 92 2.95 -12.12 33.33
C ASN A 92 2.61 -13.46 33.98
N SER A 93 3.41 -14.48 33.67
CA SER A 93 3.41 -15.74 34.39
C SER A 93 4.33 -15.62 35.62
N ASP A 94 4.20 -14.53 36.39
CA ASP A 94 4.80 -14.44 37.72
C ASP A 94 3.88 -15.11 38.72
N ASN A 95 4.18 -16.39 38.96
CA ASN A 95 3.66 -17.10 40.11
C ASN A 95 4.14 -16.41 41.39
N ASN A 96 3.15 -15.99 42.18
CA ASN A 96 3.20 -15.95 43.64
C ASN A 96 3.99 -14.80 44.29
N THR A 97 3.33 -13.66 44.55
CA THR A 97 3.52 -12.96 45.83
C THR A 97 2.23 -12.24 46.24
N LYS A 98 1.74 -12.57 47.44
CA LYS A 98 0.56 -12.03 48.11
C LYS A 98 0.64 -10.51 48.32
N GLY A 99 -0.48 -9.79 48.17
CA GLY A 99 -0.64 -8.48 48.82
C GLY A 99 -1.73 -7.56 48.26
N GLY A 100 -2.92 -7.59 48.87
CA GLY A 100 -3.63 -6.36 49.29
C GLY A 100 -4.39 -5.47 48.29
N LYS A 101 -5.73 -5.64 48.30
CA LYS A 101 -6.76 -4.61 48.55
C LYS A 101 -7.05 -3.50 47.49
N MET A 102 -8.16 -3.72 46.76
CA MET A 102 -9.34 -2.85 46.56
C MET A 102 -9.15 -1.39 46.10
N GLY A 103 -9.66 -1.09 44.90
CA GLY A 103 -9.98 0.26 44.42
C GLY A 103 -10.91 0.20 43.21
N SER A 104 -12.22 0.22 43.44
CA SER A 104 -13.25 0.40 42.41
C SER A 104 -13.29 1.86 41.97
N CYS A 105 -13.35 2.10 40.66
CA CYS A 105 -13.88 3.33 40.09
C CYS A 105 -14.51 3.05 38.72
N ASP A 106 -15.74 2.53 38.78
CA ASP A 106 -16.74 2.74 37.74
C ASP A 106 -17.23 4.20 37.76
N LEU A 107 -17.65 4.64 36.56
CA LEU A 107 -18.60 5.74 36.28
C LEU A 107 -18.02 7.17 36.16
N ARG A 108 -18.02 7.71 34.93
CA ARG A 108 -19.06 8.65 34.45
C ARG A 108 -18.82 9.15 33.02
N ARG A 109 -19.81 8.85 32.18
CA ARG A 109 -20.17 9.56 30.94
C ARG A 109 -21.00 10.78 31.34
N THR A 110 -20.55 11.99 31.04
CA THR A 110 -21.36 13.22 31.08
C THR A 110 -20.78 14.25 30.12
N GLY A 111 -21.65 14.82 29.27
CA GLY A 111 -21.35 15.88 28.31
C GLY A 111 -21.87 15.53 26.94
#